data_AF-A0A1I3GQL8-F1
#
_entry.id   AF-A0A1I3GQL8-F1
#
_cell.length_a   1.000
_cell.length_b   1.000
_cell.length_c   1.000
_cell.angle_alpha   90.00
_cell.angle_beta   90.00
_cell.angle_gamma   90.00
#
_symmetry.space_group_name_H-M   'P 1'
#
loop_
_entity.id
_entity.type
_entity.pdbx_description
1 polymer ?
#
loop_
_entity_poly.entity_id
_entity_poly.type
_entity_poly.pdbx_seq_one_letter_code
_entity_poly.pdbx_strand_id
1 'polypeptide(L)'
;MIDDTVNQGYEQRADYIENSEIVKWNAQNKLQENIQDKLLQRGAKVLIGPRGAGKTHNMKMAHIACQKDNAKPFSVYVSFARYLRVEQFKIKASNAISIFHSWVLSRILEGIHESLEYSGLSLSDVGVEIDLSILRKYRSDIEKGDFKEEYNDLIDNINIDLVSGALEKAYTACGRKRCIVLCDDAALVLARDFMVEFFDIFRSLKSSRVSPKASAYPLTDFGPRFHLNHDAEPVECWIGVEHPSYEDFFKKIFEKRFVENQFDEYVSAFSYAAFGIPRTFISLVLEFYQDVESSRSKQSLFNKIIKDRSEFIKAEYSSLSSKMPHYKKFVEAGAELSDKIVELVAEENKKAYTDNGEKQIYVGIEFGDCAPAEEKIISLLKETGLVYENAAVSHGKGRIYRRFMPHICLLIDAKAFQIGKGSSVKNITEIFQAGNVKHPVRRRFSSLLEREVGDITIDLPGCPVCGTERVMENQRFCMSCGAELKSISLYKELLSLPIDKLPFTKWQKTKIKEETDFKTAGDIAISDNVAGVIRKIKGFGPARTHFVIESVKEPLNNSVLFS
;
A
#
# COMPACT_ATOMS: atom_id res chain seq x y z
N MET A 1 21.45 25.81 15.86
CA MET A 1 21.71 24.39 16.17
C MET A 1 20.35 23.74 16.21
N ILE A 2 19.97 23.05 15.14
CA ILE A 2 18.69 22.34 15.04
C ILE A 2 18.88 21.09 15.90
N ASP A 3 18.05 20.95 16.92
CA ASP A 3 18.18 19.92 17.95
C ASP A 3 18.01 18.52 17.32
N ASP A 4 18.94 17.62 17.60
CA ASP A 4 18.98 16.24 17.06
C ASP A 4 17.78 15.38 17.51
N THR A 5 16.94 15.91 18.40
CA THR A 5 15.70 15.30 18.88
C THR A 5 14.59 15.27 17.83
N VAL A 6 14.57 16.21 16.87
CA VAL A 6 13.59 16.22 15.76
C VAL A 6 13.91 15.14 14.72
N ASN A 7 15.17 14.68 14.63
CA ASN A 7 15.60 13.69 13.64
C ASN A 7 15.07 12.27 13.90
N GLN A 8 14.72 11.90 15.14
CA GLN A 8 14.24 10.55 15.46
C GLN A 8 12.81 10.27 14.95
N GLY A 9 12.02 11.30 14.64
CA GLY A 9 10.62 11.16 14.18
C GLY A 9 10.44 10.99 12.66
N TYR A 10 11.52 11.05 11.87
CA TYR A 10 11.43 11.09 10.41
C TYR A 10 11.11 9.74 9.76
N GLU A 11 11.37 8.61 10.42
CA GLU A 11 11.14 7.31 9.79
C GLU A 11 9.64 6.94 9.80
N GLN A 12 9.07 6.96 8.60
CA GLN A 12 7.64 6.79 8.34
C GLN A 12 7.28 5.36 7.91
N ARG A 13 8.26 4.56 7.48
CA ARG A 13 8.07 3.15 7.08
C ARG A 13 8.54 2.22 8.17
N ALA A 14 7.62 1.41 8.69
CA ALA A 14 7.93 0.40 9.70
C ALA A 14 9.02 -0.59 9.27
N ASP A 15 9.29 -0.77 7.97
CA ASP A 15 10.38 -1.61 7.45
C ASP A 15 11.76 -1.15 7.90
N TYR A 16 11.98 0.16 8.01
CA TYR A 16 13.27 0.77 8.31
C TYR A 16 13.42 1.18 9.78
N ILE A 17 12.40 0.92 10.60
CA ILE A 17 12.39 1.19 12.04
C ILE A 17 12.98 -0.02 12.76
N GLU A 18 13.89 0.21 13.71
CA GLU A 18 14.43 -0.84 14.55
C GLU A 18 13.34 -1.46 15.45
N ASN A 19 13.46 -2.75 15.78
CA ASN A 19 12.47 -3.44 16.62
C ASN A 19 12.24 -2.77 17.98
N SER A 20 13.27 -2.14 18.55
CA SER A 20 13.20 -1.35 19.79
C SER A 20 12.30 -0.11 19.65
N GLU A 21 12.43 0.61 18.54
CA GLU A 21 11.68 1.81 18.20
C GLU A 21 10.23 1.50 17.80
N ILE A 22 9.98 0.38 17.10
CA ILE A 22 8.62 -0.08 16.78
C ILE A 22 7.80 -0.27 18.06
N VAL A 23 8.39 -0.90 19.08
CA VAL A 23 7.73 -1.10 20.38
C VAL A 23 7.50 0.24 21.08
N LYS A 24 8.47 1.16 21.04
CA LYS A 24 8.37 2.50 21.65
C LYS A 24 7.25 3.32 21.00
N TRP A 25 7.14 3.28 19.68
CA TRP A 25 6.18 4.06 18.90
C TRP A 25 4.81 3.39 18.73
N ASN A 26 4.60 2.22 19.33
CA ASN A 26 3.31 1.54 19.28
C ASN A 26 2.24 2.31 20.08
N ALA A 27 1.22 2.80 19.37
CA ALA A 27 0.10 3.53 19.96
C ALA A 27 -0.93 2.57 20.56
N GLN A 28 -0.66 2.06 21.78
CA GLN A 28 -1.54 1.09 22.46
C GLN A 28 -2.99 1.59 22.59
N ASN A 29 -3.86 1.09 21.72
CA ASN A 29 -5.29 1.30 21.79
C ASN A 29 -6.03 -0.01 21.50
N LYS A 30 -7.31 -0.06 21.88
CA LYS A 30 -8.14 -1.26 21.73
C LYS A 30 -8.19 -1.78 20.28
N LEU A 31 -8.10 -0.89 19.29
CA LEU A 31 -8.11 -1.27 17.89
C LEU A 31 -6.83 -2.02 17.49
N GLN A 32 -5.65 -1.46 17.81
CA GLN A 32 -4.37 -2.10 17.54
C GLN A 32 -4.24 -3.42 18.31
N GLU A 33 -4.67 -3.43 19.58
CA GLU A 33 -4.71 -4.65 20.39
C GLU A 33 -5.57 -5.74 19.72
N ASN A 34 -6.77 -5.40 19.24
CA ASN A 34 -7.62 -6.34 18.52
C ASN A 34 -6.96 -6.88 17.25
N ILE A 35 -6.29 -6.04 16.45
CA ILE A 35 -5.58 -6.47 15.23
C ILE A 35 -4.42 -7.41 15.60
N GLN A 36 -3.63 -7.05 16.62
CA GLN A 36 -2.50 -7.86 17.08
C GLN A 36 -2.98 -9.21 17.64
N ASP A 37 -4.07 -9.23 18.41
CA ASP A 37 -4.68 -10.46 18.92
C ASP A 37 -5.18 -11.35 17.78
N LYS A 38 -5.79 -10.76 16.75
CA LYS A 38 -6.18 -11.50 15.54
C LYS A 38 -4.97 -12.14 14.86
N LEU A 39 -3.85 -11.41 14.72
CA LEU A 39 -2.60 -11.96 14.16
C LEU A 39 -2.03 -13.11 15.01
N LEU A 40 -2.22 -13.08 16.33
CA LEU A 40 -1.80 -14.15 17.22
C LEU A 40 -2.75 -15.35 17.22
N GLN A 41 -4.04 -15.18 16.89
CA GLN A 41 -5.02 -16.26 16.89
C GLN A 41 -4.75 -17.36 15.84
N ARG A 42 -5.30 -18.56 16.09
CA ARG A 42 -5.28 -19.70 15.16
C ARG A 42 -6.02 -19.36 13.85
N GLY A 43 -5.72 -20.16 12.82
CA GLY A 43 -6.35 -20.03 11.50
C GLY A 43 -5.65 -19.01 10.60
N ALA A 44 -5.90 -19.11 9.31
CA ALA A 44 -5.33 -18.19 8.34
C ALA A 44 -6.04 -16.84 8.40
N LYS A 45 -5.29 -15.74 8.31
CA LYS A 45 -5.88 -14.38 8.24
C LYS A 45 -5.20 -13.52 7.20
N VAL A 46 -5.96 -12.60 6.64
CA VAL A 46 -5.45 -11.61 5.69
C VAL A 46 -5.72 -10.23 6.25
N LEU A 47 -4.67 -9.48 6.54
CA LEU A 47 -4.73 -8.11 7.01
C LEU A 47 -4.89 -7.17 5.82
N ILE A 48 -6.08 -6.58 5.68
CA ILE A 48 -6.47 -5.77 4.52
C ILE A 48 -6.44 -4.30 4.90
N GLY A 49 -5.92 -3.46 4.02
CA GLY A 49 -6.01 -2.01 4.18
C GLY A 49 -5.13 -1.27 3.17
N PRO A 50 -5.31 0.05 3.01
CA PRO A 50 -4.51 0.84 2.10
C PRO A 50 -3.05 0.92 2.55
N ARG A 51 -2.20 1.48 1.67
CA ARG A 51 -0.80 1.73 1.99
C ARG A 51 -0.68 2.71 3.17
N GLY A 52 0.27 2.47 4.07
CA GLY A 52 0.48 3.32 5.24
C GLY A 52 -0.52 3.11 6.39
N ALA A 53 -1.50 2.21 6.26
CA ALA A 53 -2.47 1.89 7.31
C ALA A 53 -1.87 1.20 8.56
N GLY A 54 -0.60 0.77 8.50
CA GLY A 54 0.09 0.13 9.62
C GLY A 54 0.10 -1.40 9.57
N LYS A 55 -0.09 -2.02 8.40
CA LYS A 55 -0.06 -3.50 8.23
C LYS A 55 1.27 -4.12 8.71
N THR A 56 2.38 -3.66 8.13
CA THR A 56 3.75 -4.01 8.52
C THR A 56 4.01 -3.78 10.01
N HIS A 57 3.59 -2.63 10.54
CA HIS A 57 3.77 -2.29 11.96
C HIS A 57 3.09 -3.33 12.86
N ASN A 58 1.85 -3.69 12.58
CA ASN A 58 1.11 -4.70 13.36
C ASN A 58 1.72 -6.10 13.24
N MET A 59 2.20 -6.49 12.05
CA MET A 59 2.89 -7.77 11.86
C MET A 59 4.22 -7.84 12.63
N LYS A 60 5.06 -6.79 12.53
CA LYS A 60 6.31 -6.72 13.30
C LYS A 60 6.04 -6.71 14.81
N MET A 61 5.02 -5.98 15.28
CA MET A 61 4.61 -6.01 16.68
C MET A 61 4.21 -7.40 17.15
N ALA A 62 3.41 -8.14 16.36
CA ALA A 62 3.03 -9.52 16.66
C ALA A 62 4.26 -10.45 16.71
N HIS A 63 5.19 -10.30 15.77
CA HIS A 63 6.46 -11.05 15.76
C HIS A 63 7.29 -10.77 17.01
N ILE A 64 7.56 -9.50 17.33
CA ILE A 64 8.33 -9.09 18.51
C ILE A 64 7.68 -9.60 19.79
N ALA A 65 6.35 -9.54 19.87
CA ALA A 65 5.59 -10.04 21.02
C ALA A 65 5.77 -11.56 21.21
N CYS A 66 5.80 -12.34 20.12
CA CYS A 66 6.06 -13.77 20.14
C CYS A 66 7.50 -14.12 20.54
N GLN A 67 8.47 -13.33 20.08
CA GLN A 67 9.89 -13.53 20.44
C GLN A 67 10.13 -13.31 21.94
N LYS A 68 9.47 -12.31 22.54
CA LYS A 68 9.66 -11.97 23.97
C LYS A 68 8.94 -12.91 24.95
N ASP A 69 7.89 -13.61 24.51
CA ASP A 69 7.02 -14.39 25.39
C ASP A 69 6.91 -15.84 24.91
N ASN A 70 7.44 -16.77 25.71
CA ASN A 70 7.43 -18.21 25.41
C ASN A 70 6.03 -18.85 25.44
N ALA A 71 5.03 -18.22 26.07
CA ALA A 71 3.65 -18.69 26.04
C ALA A 71 2.96 -18.44 24.69
N LYS A 72 3.50 -17.50 23.89
CA LYS A 72 3.00 -17.17 22.55
C LYS A 72 3.50 -18.17 21.49
N PRO A 73 2.88 -18.21 20.30
CA PRO A 73 3.35 -19.12 19.24
C PRO A 73 4.77 -18.75 18.78
N PHE A 74 5.49 -19.74 18.24
CA PHE A 74 6.68 -19.45 17.43
C PHE A 74 6.25 -18.56 16.25
N SER A 75 7.01 -17.52 15.94
CA SER A 75 6.63 -16.57 14.89
C SER A 75 7.73 -16.46 13.85
N VAL A 76 7.35 -16.64 12.58
CA VAL A 76 8.21 -16.40 11.43
C VAL A 76 7.72 -15.13 10.72
N TYR A 77 8.59 -14.16 10.51
CA TYR A 77 8.28 -12.95 9.75
C TYR A 77 9.01 -12.97 8.41
N VAL A 78 8.29 -12.68 7.33
CA VAL A 78 8.82 -12.73 5.97
C VAL A 78 8.26 -11.55 5.19
N SER A 79 9.12 -10.75 4.57
CA SER A 79 8.71 -9.69 3.65
C SER A 79 8.87 -10.13 2.19
N PHE A 80 7.84 -9.87 1.39
CA PHE A 80 7.79 -10.15 -0.04
C PHE A 80 7.85 -8.90 -0.93
N ALA A 81 8.23 -7.74 -0.37
CA ALA A 81 8.33 -6.46 -1.12
C ALA A 81 9.06 -6.60 -2.48
N ARG A 82 10.14 -7.39 -2.54
CA ARG A 82 10.96 -7.56 -3.76
C ARG A 82 10.34 -8.44 -4.86
N TYR A 83 9.10 -8.88 -4.75
CA TYR A 83 8.49 -9.81 -5.71
C TYR A 83 8.49 -9.30 -7.16
N LEU A 84 8.39 -7.97 -7.38
CA LEU A 84 8.36 -7.36 -8.73
C LEU A 84 9.61 -7.72 -9.53
N ARG A 85 10.73 -7.90 -8.84
CA ARG A 85 12.00 -8.31 -9.45
C ARG A 85 11.95 -9.73 -10.01
N VAL A 86 11.09 -10.59 -9.47
CA VAL A 86 10.89 -11.97 -9.93
C VAL A 86 9.93 -12.03 -11.13
N GLU A 87 9.07 -11.02 -11.29
CA GLU A 87 8.09 -10.93 -12.40
C GLU A 87 8.72 -11.05 -13.79
N GLN A 88 9.95 -10.55 -13.95
CA GLN A 88 10.66 -10.58 -15.23
C GLN A 88 10.87 -12.01 -15.79
N PHE A 89 10.85 -13.04 -14.93
CA PHE A 89 11.00 -14.43 -15.36
C PHE A 89 9.79 -14.95 -16.15
N LYS A 90 8.60 -14.34 -16.00
CA LYS A 90 7.44 -14.68 -16.83
C LYS A 90 7.71 -14.58 -18.33
N ILE A 91 8.64 -13.71 -18.72
CA ILE A 91 9.04 -13.49 -20.12
C ILE A 91 10.34 -14.23 -20.45
N LYS A 92 11.23 -14.39 -19.46
CA LYS A 92 12.58 -14.91 -19.68
C LYS A 92 12.68 -16.43 -19.59
N ALA A 93 11.79 -17.10 -18.86
CA ALA A 93 11.95 -18.49 -18.49
C ALA A 93 10.64 -19.28 -18.59
N SER A 94 10.72 -20.51 -19.13
CA SER A 94 9.59 -21.44 -19.21
C SER A 94 9.17 -21.99 -17.83
N ASN A 95 10.09 -22.03 -16.86
CA ASN A 95 9.88 -22.49 -15.49
C ASN A 95 9.61 -21.34 -14.49
N ALA A 96 9.09 -20.20 -14.96
CA ALA A 96 8.87 -19.00 -14.14
C ALA A 96 8.04 -19.25 -12.86
N ILE A 97 7.06 -20.15 -12.90
CA ILE A 97 6.23 -20.52 -11.74
C ILE A 97 7.07 -21.26 -10.70
N SER A 98 7.88 -22.24 -11.12
CA SER A 98 8.77 -22.99 -10.23
C SER A 98 9.81 -22.08 -9.57
N ILE A 99 10.38 -21.13 -10.33
CA ILE A 99 11.27 -20.10 -9.80
C ILE A 99 10.55 -19.26 -8.73
N PHE A 100 9.32 -18.83 -9.02
CA PHE A 100 8.54 -18.05 -8.05
C PHE A 100 8.22 -18.84 -6.78
N HIS A 101 7.79 -20.09 -6.91
CA HIS A 101 7.52 -20.98 -5.77
C HIS A 101 8.77 -21.18 -4.91
N SER A 102 9.89 -21.56 -5.53
CA SER A 102 11.16 -21.76 -4.81
C SER A 102 11.65 -20.46 -4.16
N TRP A 103 11.49 -19.30 -4.81
CA TRP A 103 11.78 -18.00 -4.19
C TRP A 103 10.92 -17.74 -2.95
N VAL A 104 9.61 -17.96 -3.02
CA VAL A 104 8.69 -17.77 -1.88
C VAL A 104 9.08 -18.68 -0.71
N LEU A 105 9.26 -19.96 -0.98
CA LEU A 105 9.61 -20.96 0.02
C LEU A 105 11.00 -20.71 0.62
N SER A 106 11.97 -20.28 -0.19
CA SER A 106 13.30 -19.86 0.26
C SER A 106 13.23 -18.69 1.23
N ARG A 107 12.38 -17.68 0.97
CA ARG A 107 12.16 -16.55 1.89
C ARG A 107 11.59 -17.02 3.23
N ILE A 108 10.69 -18.00 3.22
CA ILE A 108 10.13 -18.56 4.45
C ILE A 108 11.19 -19.34 5.23
N LEU A 109 12.01 -20.16 4.56
CA LEU A 109 13.11 -20.89 5.21
C LEU A 109 14.12 -19.95 5.88
N GLU A 110 14.46 -18.85 5.22
CA GLU A 110 15.29 -17.81 5.85
C GLU A 110 14.59 -17.17 7.05
N GLY A 111 13.30 -16.83 6.93
CA GLY A 111 12.54 -16.30 8.07
C GLY A 111 12.45 -17.28 9.25
N ILE A 112 12.42 -18.60 8.99
CA ILE A 112 12.52 -19.63 10.05
C ILE A 112 13.89 -19.56 10.71
N HIS A 113 14.97 -19.50 9.93
CA HIS A 113 16.32 -19.41 10.45
C HIS A 113 16.51 -18.16 11.32
N GLU A 114 16.14 -16.99 10.81
CA GLU A 114 16.20 -15.72 11.56
C GLU A 114 15.38 -15.80 12.87
N SER A 115 14.25 -16.50 12.85
CA SER A 115 13.41 -16.67 14.05
C SER A 115 14.01 -17.65 15.06
N LEU A 116 14.78 -18.65 14.61
CA LEU A 116 15.51 -19.59 15.46
C LEU A 116 16.72 -18.93 16.13
N GLU A 117 17.38 -17.99 15.46
CA GLU A 117 18.54 -17.27 16.02
C GLU A 117 18.19 -16.54 17.33
N TYR A 118 16.95 -16.05 17.48
CA TYR A 118 16.47 -15.47 18.74
C TYR A 118 16.44 -16.45 19.91
N SER A 119 16.31 -17.75 19.62
CA SER A 119 16.38 -18.83 20.61
C SER A 119 17.79 -19.43 20.71
N GLY A 120 18.78 -18.85 20.03
CA GLY A 120 20.15 -19.38 19.95
C GLY A 120 20.27 -20.67 19.15
N LEU A 121 19.31 -20.94 18.25
CA LEU A 121 19.26 -22.14 17.40
C LEU A 121 19.43 -21.77 15.93
N SER A 122 19.80 -22.76 15.12
CA SER A 122 19.89 -22.69 13.67
C SER A 122 19.02 -23.78 13.01
N LEU A 123 18.87 -23.72 11.69
CA LEU A 123 18.15 -24.77 10.94
C LEU A 123 18.81 -26.14 11.11
N SER A 124 20.14 -26.19 11.14
CA SER A 124 20.89 -27.44 11.39
C SER A 124 20.63 -28.01 12.78
N ASP A 125 20.51 -27.16 13.80
CA ASP A 125 20.25 -27.61 15.19
C ASP A 125 18.89 -28.30 15.33
N VAL A 126 17.93 -27.94 14.47
CA VAL A 126 16.59 -28.55 14.44
C VAL A 126 16.48 -29.67 13.40
N GLY A 127 17.59 -30.10 12.80
CA GLY A 127 17.65 -31.20 11.84
C GLY A 127 17.07 -30.86 10.47
N VAL A 128 17.23 -29.61 10.01
CA VAL A 128 16.91 -29.16 8.65
C VAL A 128 18.22 -28.92 7.90
N GLU A 129 18.53 -29.82 6.97
CA GLU A 129 19.77 -29.78 6.18
C GLU A 129 19.57 -28.91 4.93
N ILE A 130 19.84 -27.60 5.06
CA ILE A 130 19.82 -26.65 3.95
C ILE A 130 21.03 -25.74 4.06
N ASP A 131 21.79 -25.60 2.97
CA ASP A 131 22.85 -24.62 2.89
C ASP A 131 22.27 -23.21 2.69
N LEU A 132 22.27 -22.44 3.79
CA LEU A 132 21.81 -21.05 3.79
C LEU A 132 22.63 -20.14 2.86
N SER A 133 23.90 -20.45 2.59
CA SER A 133 24.72 -19.66 1.69
C SER A 133 24.23 -19.78 0.24
N ILE A 134 23.87 -21.00 -0.17
CA ILE A 134 23.29 -21.29 -1.49
C ILE A 134 21.91 -20.63 -1.59
N LEU A 135 21.07 -20.75 -0.57
CA LEU A 135 19.73 -20.16 -0.54
C LEU A 135 19.76 -18.62 -0.65
N ARG A 136 20.69 -17.98 0.07
CA ARG A 136 20.91 -16.52 -0.01
C ARG A 136 21.43 -16.10 -1.38
N LYS A 137 22.35 -16.86 -1.97
CA LYS A 137 22.89 -16.62 -3.31
C LYS A 137 21.81 -16.75 -4.39
N TYR A 138 21.05 -17.85 -4.36
CA TYR A 138 19.91 -18.09 -5.24
C TYR A 138 18.96 -16.90 -5.23
N ARG A 139 18.47 -16.49 -4.07
CA ARG A 139 17.55 -15.34 -3.96
C ARG A 139 18.15 -14.06 -4.55
N SER A 140 19.40 -13.75 -4.19
CA SER A 140 20.09 -12.55 -4.71
C SER A 140 20.13 -12.56 -6.24
N ASP A 141 20.45 -13.70 -6.83
CA ASP A 141 20.57 -13.86 -8.28
C ASP A 141 19.19 -13.78 -8.98
N ILE A 142 18.17 -14.43 -8.43
CA ILE A 142 16.79 -14.33 -8.92
C ILE A 142 16.27 -12.89 -8.82
N GLU A 143 16.52 -12.17 -7.72
CA GLU A 143 16.12 -10.76 -7.58
C GLU A 143 16.89 -9.81 -8.53
N LYS A 144 18.03 -10.25 -9.07
CA LYS A 144 18.76 -9.53 -10.14
C LYS A 144 18.32 -9.96 -11.54
N GLY A 145 17.51 -11.02 -11.65
CA GLY A 145 17.10 -11.58 -12.94
C GLY A 145 18.15 -12.46 -13.61
N ASP A 146 19.11 -12.97 -12.82
CA ASP A 146 20.22 -13.81 -13.23
C ASP A 146 19.95 -15.27 -12.84
N PHE A 147 19.13 -15.97 -13.65
CA PHE A 147 18.87 -17.39 -13.42
C PHE A 147 20.01 -18.25 -13.97
N LYS A 148 20.45 -19.24 -13.17
CA LYS A 148 21.50 -20.20 -13.51
C LYS A 148 20.93 -21.61 -13.40
N GLU A 149 21.28 -22.47 -14.35
CA GLU A 149 20.83 -23.88 -14.38
C GLU A 149 21.25 -24.67 -13.14
N GLU A 150 22.33 -24.26 -12.47
CA GLU A 150 22.78 -24.81 -11.18
C GLU A 150 21.71 -24.70 -10.06
N TYR A 151 20.72 -23.83 -10.22
CA TYR A 151 19.62 -23.68 -9.27
C TYR A 151 18.48 -24.69 -9.48
N ASN A 152 18.47 -25.48 -10.55
CA ASN A 152 17.41 -26.47 -10.79
C ASN A 152 17.32 -27.49 -9.65
N ASP A 153 18.46 -28.01 -9.18
CA ASP A 153 18.49 -28.94 -8.04
C ASP A 153 17.88 -28.30 -6.78
N LEU A 154 18.15 -27.01 -6.54
CA LEU A 154 17.55 -26.28 -5.42
C LEU A 154 16.04 -26.11 -5.59
N ILE A 155 15.58 -25.78 -6.80
CA ILE A 155 14.16 -25.59 -7.13
C ILE A 155 13.39 -26.89 -6.95
N ASP A 156 13.94 -28.02 -7.37
CA ASP A 156 13.29 -29.32 -7.26
C ASP A 156 13.22 -29.82 -5.80
N ASN A 157 14.19 -29.44 -4.97
CA ASN A 157 14.24 -29.84 -3.56
C ASN A 157 13.48 -28.91 -2.60
N ILE A 158 13.38 -27.60 -2.90
CA ILE A 158 12.63 -26.66 -2.08
C ILE A 158 11.14 -26.75 -2.41
N ASN A 159 10.39 -27.46 -1.56
CA ASN A 159 8.95 -27.66 -1.69
C ASN A 159 8.20 -27.35 -0.37
N ILE A 160 6.87 -27.40 -0.43
CA ILE A 160 5.99 -27.09 0.70
C ILE A 160 6.21 -28.06 1.87
N ASP A 161 6.51 -29.33 1.61
CA ASP A 161 6.72 -30.34 2.65
C ASP A 161 7.99 -30.05 3.46
N LEU A 162 9.07 -29.66 2.78
CA LEU A 162 10.32 -29.24 3.43
C LEU A 162 10.08 -28.03 4.36
N VAL A 163 9.39 -27.00 3.88
CA VAL A 163 9.10 -25.80 4.68
C VAL A 163 8.17 -26.12 5.84
N SER A 164 7.13 -26.92 5.62
CA SER A 164 6.19 -27.32 6.67
C SER A 164 6.88 -28.15 7.75
N GLY A 165 7.74 -29.09 7.36
CA GLY A 165 8.56 -29.87 8.27
C GLY A 165 9.58 -29.02 9.03
N ALA A 166 10.18 -28.02 8.37
CA ALA A 166 11.09 -27.07 9.03
C ALA A 166 10.36 -26.21 10.07
N LEU A 167 9.15 -25.74 9.78
CA LEU A 167 8.32 -25.02 10.75
C LEU A 167 8.00 -25.89 11.97
N GLU A 168 7.65 -27.17 11.74
CA GLU A 168 7.36 -28.13 12.79
C GLU A 168 8.54 -28.40 13.73
N LYS A 169 9.69 -28.68 13.13
CA LYS A 169 10.95 -28.85 13.87
C LYS A 169 11.31 -27.59 14.66
N ALA A 170 11.17 -26.42 14.04
CA ALA A 170 11.51 -25.14 14.66
C ALA A 170 10.63 -24.82 15.88
N TYR A 171 9.30 -24.85 15.74
CA TYR A 171 8.43 -24.52 16.88
C TYR A 171 8.55 -25.54 18.01
N THR A 172 8.83 -26.81 17.69
CA THR A 172 9.00 -27.89 18.68
C THR A 172 10.31 -27.71 19.45
N ALA A 173 11.42 -27.43 18.75
CA ALA A 173 12.72 -27.17 19.38
C ALA A 173 12.69 -25.95 20.30
N CYS A 174 11.94 -24.91 19.92
CA CYS A 174 11.71 -23.72 20.75
C CYS A 174 10.69 -23.94 21.89
N GLY A 175 10.19 -25.17 22.11
CA GLY A 175 9.20 -25.48 23.16
C GLY A 175 7.82 -24.84 22.96
N ARG A 176 7.49 -24.40 21.74
CA ARG A 176 6.23 -23.72 21.42
C ARG A 176 5.19 -24.73 20.93
N LYS A 177 3.91 -24.53 21.26
CA LYS A 177 2.83 -25.46 20.88
C LYS A 177 2.36 -25.33 19.43
N ARG A 178 2.62 -24.19 18.80
CA ARG A 178 2.12 -23.81 17.47
C ARG A 178 2.99 -22.69 16.88
N CYS A 179 2.83 -22.45 15.58
CA CYS A 179 3.55 -21.44 14.81
C CYS A 179 2.60 -20.47 14.10
N ILE A 180 3.02 -19.22 13.95
CA ILE A 180 2.43 -18.24 13.03
C ILE A 180 3.48 -17.86 11.98
N VAL A 181 3.06 -17.75 10.71
CA VAL A 181 3.91 -17.27 9.61
C VAL A 181 3.32 -15.97 9.13
N LEU A 182 4.05 -14.87 9.27
CA LEU A 182 3.64 -13.51 8.96
C LEU A 182 4.26 -13.11 7.61
N CYS A 183 3.47 -13.18 6.55
CA CYS A 183 3.83 -12.81 5.19
C CYS A 183 3.45 -11.34 4.95
N ASP A 184 4.41 -10.44 5.06
CA ASP A 184 4.22 -9.02 4.79
C ASP A 184 4.53 -8.64 3.34
N ASP A 185 3.89 -7.57 2.85
CA ASP A 185 3.84 -7.17 1.45
C ASP A 185 3.56 -8.34 0.48
N ALA A 186 2.70 -9.27 0.95
CA ALA A 186 2.40 -10.53 0.29
C ALA A 186 1.51 -10.39 -0.95
N ALA A 187 0.67 -9.34 -0.99
CA ALA A 187 -0.27 -9.11 -2.06
C ALA A 187 -0.03 -7.77 -2.72
N LEU A 188 0.25 -7.78 -4.02
CA LEU A 188 0.63 -6.59 -4.79
C LEU A 188 -0.07 -6.61 -6.16
N VAL A 189 -0.46 -5.41 -6.60
CA VAL A 189 -1.69 -5.14 -7.39
C VAL A 189 -1.58 -5.42 -8.89
N LEU A 190 -0.46 -5.95 -9.41
CA LEU A 190 -0.28 -5.99 -10.87
C LEU A 190 0.09 -7.36 -11.48
N ALA A 191 0.64 -8.33 -10.74
CA ALA A 191 1.00 -9.64 -11.30
C ALA A 191 0.01 -10.75 -10.87
N ARG A 192 -1.16 -10.78 -11.50
CA ARG A 192 -2.28 -11.69 -11.17
C ARG A 192 -1.84 -13.15 -11.00
N ASP A 193 -1.06 -13.71 -11.92
CA ASP A 193 -0.69 -15.13 -11.85
C ASP A 193 0.13 -15.48 -10.60
N PHE A 194 1.08 -14.63 -10.22
CA PHE A 194 1.91 -14.85 -9.03
C PHE A 194 1.09 -14.73 -7.75
N MET A 195 0.05 -13.90 -7.75
CA MET A 195 -0.88 -13.82 -6.63
C MET A 195 -1.65 -15.13 -6.43
N VAL A 196 -2.13 -15.75 -7.51
CA VAL A 196 -2.79 -17.05 -7.43
C VAL A 196 -1.84 -18.11 -6.89
N GLU A 197 -0.61 -18.14 -7.38
CA GLU A 197 0.42 -19.08 -6.93
C GLU A 197 0.82 -18.85 -5.47
N PHE A 198 0.99 -17.60 -5.04
CA PHE A 198 1.31 -17.25 -3.67
C PHE A 198 0.22 -17.72 -2.70
N PHE A 199 -1.05 -17.48 -3.02
CA PHE A 199 -2.16 -17.87 -2.15
C PHE A 199 -2.38 -19.39 -2.12
N ASP A 200 -1.94 -20.12 -3.15
CA ASP A 200 -1.93 -21.58 -3.11
C ASP A 200 -0.86 -22.11 -2.13
N ILE A 201 0.35 -21.52 -2.14
CA ILE A 201 1.39 -21.81 -1.13
C ILE A 201 0.88 -21.44 0.27
N PHE A 202 0.32 -20.23 0.43
CA PHE A 202 -0.23 -19.74 1.70
C PHE A 202 -1.29 -20.67 2.28
N ARG A 203 -2.22 -21.14 1.44
CA ARG A 203 -3.26 -22.09 1.82
C ARG A 203 -2.65 -23.45 2.22
N SER A 204 -1.63 -23.90 1.50
CA SER A 204 -0.97 -25.19 1.73
C SER A 204 -0.10 -25.23 2.99
N LEU A 205 0.46 -24.09 3.42
CA LEU A 205 1.19 -23.98 4.69
C LEU A 205 0.28 -24.07 5.93
N LYS A 206 -1.03 -23.89 5.76
CA LYS A 206 -2.00 -23.92 6.87
C LYS A 206 -2.12 -25.34 7.42
N SER A 207 -1.89 -25.48 8.72
CA SER A 207 -2.12 -26.74 9.45
C SER A 207 -2.81 -26.49 10.79
N SER A 208 -3.09 -27.56 11.54
CA SER A 208 -3.67 -27.44 12.90
C SER A 208 -2.77 -26.66 13.87
N ARG A 209 -1.46 -26.61 13.59
CA ARG A 209 -0.44 -25.93 14.40
C ARG A 209 0.27 -24.79 13.68
N VAL A 210 0.16 -24.67 12.36
CA VAL A 210 0.74 -23.58 11.57
C VAL A 210 -0.38 -22.67 11.07
N SER A 211 -0.35 -21.40 11.48
CA SER A 211 -1.38 -20.42 11.15
C SER A 211 -0.80 -19.26 10.33
N PRO A 212 -0.81 -19.34 8.99
CA PRO A 212 -0.24 -18.31 8.13
C PRO A 212 -1.08 -17.03 8.17
N LYS A 213 -0.44 -15.88 7.98
CA LYS A 213 -1.03 -14.53 8.00
C LYS A 213 -0.42 -13.75 6.84
N ALA A 214 -1.23 -13.08 6.04
CA ALA A 214 -0.76 -12.28 4.91
C ALA A 214 -1.26 -10.84 5.00
N SER A 215 -0.49 -9.86 4.53
CA SER A 215 -0.99 -8.50 4.31
C SER A 215 -1.41 -8.33 2.86
N ALA A 216 -2.53 -7.65 2.63
CA ALA A 216 -3.09 -7.42 1.30
C ALA A 216 -3.68 -6.02 1.15
N TYR A 217 -3.78 -5.56 -0.10
CA TYR A 217 -4.46 -4.32 -0.46
C TYR A 217 -5.95 -4.60 -0.75
N PRO A 218 -6.85 -3.61 -0.59
CA PRO A 218 -8.30 -3.82 -0.67
C PRO A 218 -8.82 -4.48 -1.94
N LEU A 219 -8.19 -4.25 -3.11
CA LEU A 219 -8.61 -4.85 -4.39
C LEU A 219 -7.66 -5.96 -4.88
N THR A 220 -6.94 -6.59 -3.96
CA THR A 220 -6.11 -7.75 -4.29
C THR A 220 -7.00 -8.83 -4.93
N ASP A 221 -6.64 -9.27 -6.14
CA ASP A 221 -7.22 -10.46 -6.74
C ASP A 221 -6.49 -11.71 -6.20
N PHE A 222 -7.21 -12.51 -5.43
CA PHE A 222 -6.71 -13.75 -4.84
C PHE A 222 -6.74 -14.93 -5.84
N GLY A 223 -7.34 -14.74 -7.02
CA GLY A 223 -7.55 -15.78 -8.00
C GLY A 223 -8.71 -16.73 -7.64
N PRO A 224 -9.04 -17.66 -8.55
CA PRO A 224 -10.20 -18.55 -8.40
C PRO A 224 -10.00 -19.65 -7.35
N ARG A 225 -8.76 -19.94 -6.94
CA ARG A 225 -8.41 -21.04 -6.02
C ARG A 225 -8.43 -20.63 -4.55
N PHE A 226 -8.51 -19.33 -4.24
CA PHE A 226 -8.49 -18.82 -2.87
C PHE A 226 -9.70 -17.93 -2.61
N HIS A 227 -10.55 -18.36 -1.69
CA HIS A 227 -11.72 -17.64 -1.26
C HIS A 227 -11.46 -16.98 0.09
N LEU A 228 -11.26 -15.66 0.09
CA LEU A 228 -10.85 -14.89 1.26
C LEU A 228 -11.68 -15.17 2.52
N ASN A 229 -12.99 -15.38 2.44
CA ASN A 229 -13.86 -15.63 3.60
C ASN A 229 -13.97 -17.10 4.02
N HIS A 230 -13.48 -18.04 3.20
CA HIS A 230 -13.51 -19.47 3.48
C HIS A 230 -12.12 -20.00 3.86
N ASP A 231 -11.08 -19.56 3.15
CA ASP A 231 -9.72 -20.01 3.37
C ASP A 231 -9.03 -19.25 4.50
N ALA A 232 -9.38 -17.98 4.68
CA ALA A 232 -8.85 -17.09 5.71
C ALA A 232 -9.94 -16.20 6.35
N GLU A 233 -9.56 -15.43 7.36
CA GLU A 233 -10.39 -14.36 7.92
C GLU A 233 -9.82 -13.00 7.49
N PRO A 234 -10.60 -12.12 6.82
CA PRO A 234 -10.17 -10.76 6.57
C PRO A 234 -10.15 -9.94 7.87
N VAL A 235 -9.06 -9.24 8.10
CA VAL A 235 -8.91 -8.31 9.23
C VAL A 235 -8.66 -6.92 8.66
N GLU A 236 -9.59 -6.00 8.87
CA GLU A 236 -9.45 -4.62 8.40
C GLU A 236 -8.42 -3.88 9.27
N CYS A 237 -7.40 -3.30 8.64
CA CYS A 237 -6.36 -2.51 9.27
C CYS A 237 -6.65 -1.01 9.19
N TRP A 238 -7.49 -0.57 8.25
CA TRP A 238 -7.89 0.82 8.12
C TRP A 238 -8.89 1.21 9.19
N ILE A 239 -8.78 2.44 9.69
CA ILE A 239 -9.72 3.01 10.66
C ILE A 239 -10.55 4.11 9.98
N GLY A 240 -11.87 3.93 9.96
CA GLY A 240 -12.76 4.94 9.40
C GLY A 240 -12.85 6.19 10.27
N VAL A 241 -13.01 7.35 9.63
CA VAL A 241 -13.08 8.67 10.30
C VAL A 241 -14.22 8.83 11.29
N GLU A 242 -15.22 7.95 11.23
CA GLU A 242 -16.37 7.91 12.15
C GLU A 242 -16.23 6.84 13.25
N HIS A 243 -15.12 6.10 13.26
CA HIS A 243 -14.90 5.06 14.26
C HIS A 243 -14.77 5.69 15.66
N PRO A 244 -15.43 5.16 16.71
CA PRO A 244 -15.41 5.78 18.05
C PRO A 244 -14.02 5.96 18.66
N SER A 245 -13.05 5.14 18.24
CA SER A 245 -11.64 5.23 18.69
C SER A 245 -10.73 6.03 17.74
N TYR A 246 -11.28 6.75 16.75
CA TYR A 246 -10.48 7.47 15.74
C TYR A 246 -9.59 8.54 16.34
N GLU A 247 -10.17 9.47 17.11
CA GLU A 247 -9.40 10.55 17.74
C GLU A 247 -8.39 10.00 18.76
N ASP A 248 -8.78 9.04 19.61
CA ASP A 248 -7.87 8.38 20.59
C ASP A 248 -6.67 7.73 19.89
N PHE A 249 -6.90 7.06 18.75
CA PHE A 249 -5.84 6.42 17.98
C PHE A 249 -4.79 7.42 17.50
N PHE A 250 -5.21 8.49 16.82
CA PHE A 250 -4.26 9.48 16.29
C PHE A 250 -3.62 10.32 17.38
N LYS A 251 -4.34 10.63 18.46
CA LYS A 251 -3.79 11.28 19.64
C LYS A 251 -2.65 10.46 20.25
N LYS A 252 -2.84 9.15 20.44
CA LYS A 252 -1.78 8.27 20.95
C LYS A 252 -0.58 8.13 20.01
N ILE A 253 -0.82 8.12 18.70
CA ILE A 253 0.28 8.16 17.71
C ILE A 253 1.09 9.45 17.89
N PHE A 254 0.39 10.58 18.03
CA PHE A 254 1.02 11.88 18.23
C PHE A 254 1.88 11.91 19.51
N GLU A 255 1.30 11.55 20.66
CA GLU A 255 1.99 11.52 21.96
C GLU A 255 3.21 10.60 21.99
N LYS A 256 3.22 9.52 21.19
CA LYS A 256 4.34 8.57 21.13
C LYS A 256 5.45 8.99 20.17
N ARG A 257 5.14 9.78 19.14
CA ARG A 257 6.09 10.15 18.08
C ARG A 257 6.60 11.57 18.17
N PHE A 258 5.84 12.48 18.79
CA PHE A 258 6.18 13.89 18.90
C PHE A 258 6.36 14.26 20.38
N VAL A 259 7.44 14.98 20.67
CA VAL A 259 7.75 15.45 22.05
C VAL A 259 6.97 16.72 22.36
N GLU A 260 6.70 17.54 21.34
CA GLU A 260 5.95 18.78 21.46
C GLU A 260 4.45 18.51 21.37
N ASN A 261 3.70 18.93 22.40
CA ASN A 261 2.25 18.89 22.43
C ASN A 261 1.67 20.30 22.32
N GLN A 262 1.85 20.92 21.15
CA GLN A 262 1.24 22.21 20.82
C GLN A 262 0.26 22.06 19.65
N PHE A 263 -0.56 23.09 19.42
CA PHE A 263 -1.41 23.17 18.23
C PHE A 263 -2.45 22.03 18.09
N ASP A 264 -3.02 21.55 19.20
CA ASP A 264 -3.98 20.42 19.26
C ASP A 264 -5.11 20.50 18.22
N GLU A 265 -5.63 21.69 17.94
CA GLU A 265 -6.67 21.91 16.93
C GLU A 265 -6.19 21.56 15.50
N TYR A 266 -4.95 21.90 15.15
CA TYR A 266 -4.33 21.58 13.86
C TYR A 266 -3.99 20.10 13.77
N VAL A 267 -3.42 19.53 14.84
CA VAL A 267 -3.13 18.09 14.92
C VAL A 267 -4.42 17.27 14.74
N SER A 268 -5.50 17.68 15.42
CA SER A 268 -6.80 17.03 15.30
C SER A 268 -7.36 17.14 13.88
N ALA A 269 -7.27 18.30 13.23
CA ALA A 269 -7.68 18.44 11.84
C ALA A 269 -6.81 17.62 10.86
N PHE A 270 -5.50 17.52 11.10
CA PHE A 270 -4.62 16.64 10.32
C PHE A 270 -4.97 15.16 10.50
N SER A 271 -5.46 14.76 11.68
CA SER A 271 -5.96 13.39 11.87
C SER A 271 -7.10 13.08 10.91
N TYR A 272 -8.05 13.99 10.72
CA TYR A 272 -9.14 13.84 9.74
C TYR A 272 -8.63 13.90 8.30
N ALA A 273 -7.73 14.84 7.99
CA ALA A 273 -7.10 14.93 6.67
C ALA A 273 -6.32 13.67 6.28
N ALA A 274 -5.72 12.97 7.26
CA ALA A 274 -4.99 11.73 7.04
C ALA A 274 -5.88 10.53 6.69
N PHE A 275 -7.20 10.66 6.81
CA PHE A 275 -8.18 9.67 6.34
C PHE A 275 -7.90 8.24 6.83
N GLY A 276 -7.60 8.09 8.12
CA GLY A 276 -7.34 6.77 8.72
C GLY A 276 -5.96 6.19 8.41
N ILE A 277 -5.03 6.96 7.84
CA ILE A 277 -3.68 6.51 7.47
C ILE A 277 -2.62 7.12 8.43
N PRO A 278 -2.07 6.34 9.38
CA PRO A 278 -1.02 6.79 10.31
C PRO A 278 0.17 7.46 9.64
N ARG A 279 0.65 6.90 8.52
CA ARG A 279 1.80 7.46 7.79
C ARG A 279 1.53 8.88 7.30
N THR A 280 0.37 9.09 6.69
CA THR A 280 -0.05 10.40 6.19
C THR A 280 -0.18 11.40 7.34
N PHE A 281 -0.78 10.97 8.46
CA PHE A 281 -0.88 11.82 9.65
C PHE A 281 0.49 12.29 10.14
N ILE A 282 1.44 11.38 10.32
CA ILE A 282 2.81 11.71 10.77
C ILE A 282 3.46 12.70 9.79
N SER A 283 3.32 12.46 8.49
CA SER A 283 3.89 13.36 7.46
C SER A 283 3.29 14.77 7.53
N LEU A 284 1.96 14.89 7.66
CA LEU A 284 1.28 16.18 7.71
C LEU A 284 1.66 16.98 8.96
N VAL A 285 1.71 16.31 10.11
CA VAL A 285 2.13 16.93 11.38
C VAL A 285 3.60 17.36 11.29
N LEU A 286 4.48 16.50 10.79
CA LEU A 286 5.91 16.80 10.65
C LEU A 286 6.16 18.00 9.73
N GLU A 287 5.48 18.07 8.58
CA GLU A 287 5.57 19.21 7.67
C GLU A 287 5.07 20.50 8.33
N PHE A 288 3.99 20.44 9.10
CA PHE A 288 3.49 21.60 9.83
C PHE A 288 4.48 22.10 10.87
N TYR A 289 5.03 21.21 11.70
CA TYR A 289 5.97 21.58 12.76
C TYR A 289 7.30 22.12 12.23
N GLN A 290 7.76 21.67 11.06
CA GLN A 290 8.96 22.23 10.42
C GLN A 290 8.81 23.70 10.02
N ASP A 291 7.62 24.08 9.54
CA ASP A 291 7.42 25.39 8.93
C ASP A 291 6.67 26.37 9.87
N VAL A 292 6.04 25.89 10.95
CA VAL A 292 5.13 26.69 11.79
C VAL A 292 5.80 27.91 12.42
N GLU A 293 7.05 27.80 12.89
CA GLU A 293 7.78 28.92 13.50
C GLU A 293 8.14 30.01 12.49
N SER A 294 8.42 29.61 11.25
CA SER A 294 8.78 30.52 10.16
C SER A 294 7.57 31.13 9.44
N SER A 295 6.38 30.57 9.65
CA SER A 295 5.16 30.98 8.97
C SER A 295 4.52 32.19 9.63
N ARG A 296 4.06 33.15 8.80
CA ARG A 296 3.31 34.33 9.25
C ARG A 296 1.92 33.99 9.79
N SER A 297 1.33 32.88 9.35
CA SER A 297 -0.01 32.46 9.76
C SER A 297 -0.13 30.95 9.76
N LYS A 298 -0.48 30.39 10.93
CA LYS A 298 -0.72 28.95 11.12
C LYS A 298 -1.83 28.44 10.22
N GLN A 299 -2.92 29.20 10.08
CA GLN A 299 -4.02 28.88 9.17
C GLN A 299 -3.57 28.84 7.71
N SER A 300 -2.75 29.81 7.30
CA SER A 300 -2.21 29.86 5.93
C SER A 300 -1.30 28.67 5.65
N LEU A 301 -0.47 28.26 6.62
CA LEU A 301 0.38 27.09 6.50
C LEU A 301 -0.45 25.80 6.42
N PHE A 302 -1.44 25.64 7.30
CA PHE A 302 -2.37 24.50 7.26
C PHE A 302 -3.05 24.38 5.90
N ASN A 303 -3.62 25.47 5.39
CA ASN A 303 -4.29 25.47 4.08
C ASN A 303 -3.32 25.11 2.94
N LYS A 304 -2.06 25.58 3.01
CA LYS A 304 -1.02 25.22 2.05
C LYS A 304 -0.72 23.72 2.09
N ILE A 305 -0.46 23.15 3.26
CA ILE A 305 -0.15 21.72 3.44
C ILE A 305 -1.32 20.85 2.96
N ILE A 306 -2.56 21.21 3.30
CA ILE A 306 -3.76 20.48 2.83
C ILE A 306 -3.87 20.54 1.31
N LYS A 307 -3.63 21.69 0.70
CA LYS A 307 -3.66 21.84 -0.75
C LYS A 307 -2.56 21.02 -1.42
N ASP A 308 -1.32 21.11 -0.94
CA ASP A 308 -0.19 20.34 -1.47
C ASP A 308 -0.47 18.83 -1.35
N ARG A 309 -1.09 18.39 -0.25
CA ARG A 309 -1.53 17.00 -0.06
C ARG A 309 -2.67 16.58 -0.98
N SER A 310 -3.65 17.45 -1.21
CA SER A 310 -4.77 17.24 -2.15
C SER A 310 -4.25 17.05 -3.57
N GLU A 311 -3.36 17.94 -4.03
CA GLU A 311 -2.70 17.84 -5.33
C GLU A 311 -1.87 16.55 -5.46
N PHE A 312 -1.16 16.16 -4.39
CA PHE A 312 -0.41 14.90 -4.35
C PHE A 312 -1.31 13.67 -4.56
N ILE A 313 -2.42 13.57 -3.82
CA ILE A 313 -3.36 12.43 -3.92
C ILE A 313 -3.97 12.35 -5.33
N LYS A 314 -4.36 13.50 -5.92
CA LYS A 314 -4.88 13.56 -7.29
C LYS A 314 -3.83 13.17 -8.33
N ALA A 315 -2.58 13.58 -8.13
CA ALA A 315 -1.46 13.21 -9.00
C ALA A 315 -1.14 11.71 -8.91
N GLU A 316 -1.22 11.10 -7.72
CA GLU A 316 -1.05 9.66 -7.51
C GLU A 316 -2.08 8.87 -8.33
N TYR A 317 -3.35 9.27 -8.27
CA TYR A 317 -4.38 8.67 -9.10
C TYR A 317 -4.15 8.89 -10.60
N SER A 318 -3.84 10.12 -11.01
CA SER A 318 -3.57 10.44 -12.42
C SER A 318 -2.38 9.64 -12.97
N SER A 319 -1.40 9.29 -12.13
CA SER A 319 -0.25 8.48 -12.53
C SER A 319 -0.63 7.05 -12.95
N LEU A 320 -1.81 6.54 -12.56
CA LEU A 320 -2.33 5.26 -13.06
C LEU A 320 -2.44 5.24 -14.58
N SER A 321 -2.70 6.38 -15.22
CA SER A 321 -2.74 6.49 -16.69
C SER A 321 -1.41 6.12 -17.35
N SER A 322 -0.28 6.37 -16.66
CA SER A 322 1.05 6.01 -17.15
C SER A 322 1.42 4.57 -16.81
N LYS A 323 0.89 4.04 -15.70
CA LYS A 323 1.17 2.67 -15.21
C LYS A 323 0.31 1.61 -15.89
N MET A 324 -0.90 1.99 -16.27
CA MET A 324 -1.87 1.18 -16.96
C MET A 324 -2.39 1.96 -18.18
N PRO A 325 -1.57 2.13 -19.23
CA PRO A 325 -1.94 2.94 -20.40
C PRO A 325 -3.29 2.53 -21.00
N HIS A 326 -3.62 1.25 -20.94
CA HIS A 326 -4.87 0.69 -21.41
C HIS A 326 -6.11 1.12 -20.62
N TYR A 327 -5.96 1.57 -19.37
CA TYR A 327 -7.02 2.17 -18.57
C TYR A 327 -7.00 3.70 -18.57
N LYS A 328 -6.18 4.36 -19.41
CA LYS A 328 -6.02 5.82 -19.40
C LYS A 328 -7.37 6.58 -19.41
N LYS A 329 -8.27 6.24 -20.33
CA LYS A 329 -9.60 6.88 -20.43
C LYS A 329 -10.45 6.66 -19.16
N PHE A 330 -10.35 5.49 -18.52
CA PHE A 330 -11.01 5.19 -17.24
C PHE A 330 -10.43 6.03 -16.11
N VAL A 331 -9.11 6.19 -16.09
CA VAL A 331 -8.42 7.02 -15.10
C VAL A 331 -8.89 8.47 -15.22
N GLU A 332 -8.88 9.04 -16.42
CA GLU A 332 -9.39 10.40 -16.67
C GLU A 332 -10.85 10.55 -16.23
N ALA A 333 -11.71 9.56 -16.53
CA ALA A 333 -13.11 9.59 -16.10
C ALA A 333 -13.27 9.55 -14.58
N GLY A 334 -12.48 8.74 -13.89
CA GLY A 334 -12.53 8.74 -12.44
C GLY A 334 -12.01 10.04 -11.82
N ALA A 335 -11.09 10.75 -12.46
CA ALA A 335 -10.63 12.06 -11.95
C ALA A 335 -11.77 13.07 -11.95
N GLU A 336 -12.51 13.16 -13.06
CA GLU A 336 -13.73 13.98 -13.16
C GLU A 336 -14.79 13.55 -12.14
N LEU A 337 -15.05 12.24 -12.03
CA LEU A 337 -16.00 11.69 -11.06
C LEU A 337 -15.62 12.07 -9.63
N SER A 338 -14.33 11.96 -9.27
CA SER A 338 -13.82 12.30 -7.96
C SER A 338 -14.04 13.79 -7.65
N ASP A 339 -13.70 14.67 -8.60
CA ASP A 339 -13.91 16.11 -8.43
C ASP A 339 -15.40 16.45 -8.28
N LYS A 340 -16.27 15.80 -9.06
CA LYS A 340 -17.72 16.01 -8.96
C LYS A 340 -18.30 15.54 -7.64
N ILE A 341 -17.85 14.38 -7.14
CA ILE A 341 -18.27 13.87 -5.83
C ILE A 341 -17.84 14.84 -4.72
N VAL A 342 -16.60 15.33 -4.75
CA VAL A 342 -16.07 16.28 -3.76
C VAL A 342 -16.88 17.58 -3.76
N GLU A 343 -17.17 18.14 -4.94
CA GLU A 343 -18.00 19.34 -5.10
C GLU A 343 -19.38 19.14 -4.46
N LEU A 344 -20.09 18.08 -4.86
CA LEU A 344 -21.45 17.80 -4.39
C LEU A 344 -21.51 17.58 -2.87
N VAL A 345 -20.59 16.79 -2.32
CA VAL A 345 -20.55 16.51 -0.88
C VAL A 345 -20.18 17.78 -0.11
N ALA A 346 -19.25 18.60 -0.61
CA ALA A 346 -18.85 19.84 0.04
C ALA A 346 -20.00 20.86 0.12
N GLU A 347 -20.80 21.00 -0.94
CA GLU A 347 -21.97 21.87 -0.95
C GLU A 347 -23.06 21.39 0.02
N GLU A 348 -23.39 20.10 -0.03
CA GLU A 348 -24.43 19.52 0.81
C GLU A 348 -24.04 19.49 2.29
N ASN A 349 -22.74 19.32 2.61
CA ASN A 349 -22.25 19.41 3.99
C ASN A 349 -22.46 20.80 4.59
N LYS A 350 -22.16 21.86 3.84
CA LYS A 350 -22.36 23.24 4.29
C LYS A 350 -23.83 23.52 4.62
N LYS A 351 -24.74 23.04 3.77
CA LYS A 351 -26.19 23.16 3.99
C LYS A 351 -26.62 22.36 5.22
N ALA A 352 -26.28 21.07 5.27
CA ALA A 352 -26.65 20.18 6.37
C ALA A 352 -26.22 20.73 7.74
N TYR A 353 -25.01 21.27 7.83
CA TYR A 353 -24.51 21.81 9.09
C TYR A 353 -25.16 23.15 9.43
N THR A 354 -25.34 24.05 8.46
CA THR A 354 -25.97 25.36 8.70
C THR A 354 -27.44 25.23 9.09
N ASP A 355 -28.17 24.30 8.46
CA ASP A 355 -29.61 24.15 8.63
C ASP A 355 -29.96 23.28 9.85
N ASN A 356 -29.21 22.20 10.08
CA ASN A 356 -29.57 21.17 11.06
C ASN A 356 -28.47 20.85 12.08
N GLY A 357 -27.27 21.43 11.95
CA GLY A 357 -26.11 21.03 12.76
C GLY A 357 -25.66 19.60 12.51
N GLU A 358 -25.93 19.05 11.32
CA GLU A 358 -25.55 17.70 10.91
C GLU A 358 -24.39 17.71 9.89
N LYS A 359 -23.66 16.60 9.82
CA LYS A 359 -22.56 16.39 8.88
C LYS A 359 -22.99 15.50 7.71
N GLN A 360 -22.61 15.88 6.50
CA GLN A 360 -22.76 15.08 5.28
C GLN A 360 -21.38 14.82 4.65
N ILE A 361 -20.93 13.57 4.67
CA ILE A 361 -19.66 13.15 4.04
C ILE A 361 -19.83 12.00 3.05
N TYR A 362 -21.08 11.68 2.69
CA TYR A 362 -21.40 10.52 1.85
C TYR A 362 -22.13 10.93 0.57
N VAL A 363 -21.69 10.38 -0.56
CA VAL A 363 -22.50 10.28 -1.77
C VAL A 363 -23.11 8.87 -1.86
N GLY A 364 -24.34 8.77 -2.35
CA GLY A 364 -25.07 7.52 -2.51
C GLY A 364 -25.36 7.25 -3.97
N ILE A 365 -24.86 6.15 -4.50
CA ILE A 365 -25.15 5.66 -5.86
C ILE A 365 -26.10 4.48 -5.76
N GLU A 366 -27.15 4.47 -6.58
CA GLU A 366 -28.16 3.41 -6.55
C GLU A 366 -27.55 2.05 -6.94
N PHE A 367 -27.93 1.00 -6.21
CA PHE A 367 -27.39 -0.34 -6.45
C PHE A 367 -27.88 -0.87 -7.81
N GLY A 368 -26.95 -1.34 -8.64
CA GLY A 368 -27.25 -1.80 -10.01
C GLY A 368 -27.32 -0.69 -11.05
N ASP A 369 -27.08 0.57 -10.67
CA ASP A 369 -27.04 1.73 -11.58
C ASP A 369 -25.68 1.88 -12.29
N CYS A 370 -24.73 0.97 -12.04
CA CYS A 370 -23.40 1.01 -12.61
C CYS A 370 -23.17 -0.12 -13.64
N ALA A 371 -22.82 0.25 -14.86
CA ALA A 371 -22.32 -0.67 -15.89
C ALA A 371 -20.90 -1.17 -15.57
N PRO A 372 -20.41 -2.25 -16.23
CA PRO A 372 -19.07 -2.78 -15.95
C PRO A 372 -17.92 -1.78 -16.08
N ALA A 373 -18.00 -0.85 -17.04
CA ALA A 373 -17.02 0.22 -17.21
C ALA A 373 -17.04 1.22 -16.05
N GLU A 374 -18.22 1.54 -15.53
CA GLU A 374 -18.44 2.46 -14.40
C GLU A 374 -17.95 1.83 -13.09
N GLU A 375 -18.23 0.54 -12.88
CA GLU A 375 -17.66 -0.24 -11.78
C GLU A 375 -16.14 -0.28 -11.86
N LYS A 376 -15.56 -0.36 -13.07
CA LYS A 376 -14.11 -0.29 -13.24
C LYS A 376 -13.57 1.08 -12.81
N ILE A 377 -14.21 2.18 -13.17
CA ILE A 377 -13.83 3.53 -12.73
C ILE A 377 -13.87 3.62 -11.19
N ILE A 378 -14.98 3.21 -10.55
CA ILE A 378 -15.11 3.21 -9.10
C ILE A 378 -14.03 2.34 -8.45
N SER A 379 -13.69 1.18 -9.04
CA SER A 379 -12.62 0.32 -8.53
C SER A 379 -11.26 1.03 -8.56
N LEU A 380 -10.93 1.77 -9.63
CA LEU A 380 -9.67 2.50 -9.70
C LEU A 380 -9.61 3.62 -8.64
N LEU A 381 -10.72 4.31 -8.36
CA LEU A 381 -10.79 5.32 -7.31
C LEU A 381 -10.64 4.72 -5.90
N LYS A 382 -11.22 3.54 -5.67
CA LYS A 382 -11.05 2.80 -4.41
C LYS A 382 -9.60 2.35 -4.21
N GLU A 383 -8.94 1.95 -5.30
CA GLU A 383 -7.56 1.47 -5.25
C GLU A 383 -6.60 2.54 -4.74
N THR A 384 -6.78 3.79 -5.17
CA THR A 384 -5.94 4.91 -4.73
C THR A 384 -6.44 5.59 -3.47
N GLY A 385 -7.54 5.11 -2.89
CA GLY A 385 -8.15 5.69 -1.70
C GLY A 385 -8.79 7.06 -1.92
N LEU A 386 -9.06 7.46 -3.17
CA LEU A 386 -9.81 8.69 -3.47
C LEU A 386 -11.25 8.63 -2.96
N VAL A 387 -11.83 7.43 -2.98
CA VAL A 387 -13.14 7.15 -2.39
C VAL A 387 -13.07 5.87 -1.55
N TYR A 388 -13.82 5.85 -0.46
CA TYR A 388 -14.01 4.66 0.36
C TYR A 388 -15.47 4.23 0.30
N GLU A 389 -15.72 2.92 0.11
CA GLU A 389 -17.07 2.37 0.05
C GLU A 389 -17.51 1.86 1.42
N ASN A 390 -18.60 2.43 1.94
CA ASN A 390 -19.22 2.03 3.21
C ASN A 390 -20.40 1.08 2.96
N ALA A 391 -20.84 0.42 4.04
CA ALA A 391 -22.00 -0.46 4.01
C ALA A 391 -23.23 0.23 3.37
N ALA A 392 -23.88 -0.47 2.44
CA ALA A 392 -25.05 0.03 1.73
C ALA A 392 -26.22 0.29 2.69
N VAL A 393 -27.12 1.19 2.30
CA VAL A 393 -28.31 1.52 3.08
C VAL A 393 -29.56 1.27 2.26
N SER A 394 -30.51 0.53 2.84
CA SER A 394 -31.84 0.31 2.26
C SER A 394 -32.80 1.42 2.69
N HIS A 395 -33.56 1.93 1.72
CA HIS A 395 -34.62 2.92 1.91
C HIS A 395 -36.00 2.37 1.52
N GLY A 396 -36.24 1.08 1.79
CA GLY A 396 -37.51 0.40 1.50
C GLY A 396 -37.39 -0.60 0.35
N LYS A 397 -38.55 -1.03 -0.19
CA LYS A 397 -38.60 -2.05 -1.25
C LYS A 397 -37.93 -1.52 -2.53
N GLY A 398 -36.76 -2.07 -2.87
CA GLY A 398 -36.08 -1.87 -4.14
C GLY A 398 -35.12 -0.67 -4.23
N ARG A 399 -34.94 0.13 -3.17
CA ARG A 399 -34.02 1.29 -3.17
C ARG A 399 -32.87 1.04 -2.21
N ILE A 400 -31.78 0.48 -2.71
CA ILE A 400 -30.55 0.25 -1.96
C ILE A 400 -29.49 1.18 -2.55
N TYR A 401 -28.81 1.94 -1.70
CA TYR A 401 -27.72 2.83 -2.13
C TYR A 401 -26.39 2.35 -1.60
N ARG A 402 -25.40 2.24 -2.49
CA ARG A 402 -23.98 2.12 -2.15
C ARG A 402 -23.49 3.48 -1.68
N ARG A 403 -22.82 3.53 -0.53
CA ARG A 403 -22.32 4.78 0.06
C ARG A 403 -20.84 4.91 -0.21
N PHE A 404 -20.43 6.06 -0.74
CA PHE A 404 -19.05 6.39 -0.98
C PHE A 404 -18.68 7.66 -0.21
N MET A 405 -17.56 7.61 0.50
CA MET A 405 -16.97 8.74 1.19
C MET A 405 -15.75 9.21 0.37
N PRO A 406 -15.74 10.43 -0.18
CA PRO A 406 -14.54 10.98 -0.78
C PRO A 406 -13.47 11.20 0.30
N HIS A 407 -12.21 11.16 -0.11
CA HIS A 407 -11.08 11.37 0.78
C HIS A 407 -11.21 12.71 1.53
N ILE A 408 -11.18 12.69 2.87
CA ILE A 408 -11.49 13.88 3.70
C ILE A 408 -10.54 15.06 3.42
N CYS A 409 -9.26 14.81 3.13
CA CYS A 409 -8.34 15.88 2.70
C CYS A 409 -8.87 16.71 1.52
N LEU A 410 -9.53 16.06 0.54
CA LEU A 410 -10.11 16.75 -0.62
C LEU A 410 -11.32 17.60 -0.22
N LEU A 411 -12.13 17.11 0.72
CA LEU A 411 -13.25 17.90 1.28
C LEU A 411 -12.76 19.11 2.08
N ILE A 412 -11.67 18.97 2.85
CA ILE A 412 -11.06 20.10 3.57
C ILE A 412 -10.53 21.14 2.59
N ASP A 413 -9.82 20.71 1.54
CA ASP A 413 -9.31 21.58 0.46
C ASP A 413 -10.45 22.29 -0.30
N ALA A 414 -11.54 21.56 -0.58
CA ALA A 414 -12.79 22.09 -1.16
C ALA A 414 -13.60 22.96 -0.17
N LYS A 415 -13.08 23.22 1.02
CA LYS A 415 -13.70 24.05 2.06
C LYS A 415 -15.06 23.52 2.51
N ALA A 416 -15.31 22.21 2.45
CA ALA A 416 -16.56 21.57 2.85
C ALA A 416 -16.94 21.86 4.31
N PHE A 417 -15.94 22.10 5.16
CA PHE A 417 -16.07 22.28 6.61
C PHE A 417 -15.93 23.75 7.05
N GLN A 418 -15.93 24.71 6.12
CA GLN A 418 -15.90 26.13 6.45
C GLN A 418 -17.32 26.69 6.56
N ILE A 419 -17.63 27.31 7.71
CA ILE A 419 -18.95 27.88 8.02
C ILE A 419 -18.79 29.39 8.16
N GLY A 420 -19.55 30.15 7.38
CA GLY A 420 -19.51 31.62 7.38
C GLY A 420 -18.22 32.21 6.82
N LYS A 421 -17.90 33.46 7.21
CA LYS A 421 -16.73 34.22 6.72
C LYS A 421 -15.41 33.85 7.41
N GLY A 422 -15.43 32.97 8.41
CA GLY A 422 -14.25 32.55 9.19
C GLY A 422 -13.83 31.12 8.87
N SER A 423 -12.62 30.96 8.33
CA SER A 423 -11.95 29.67 8.13
C SER A 423 -11.21 29.27 9.42
N SER A 424 -11.92 28.77 10.44
CA SER A 424 -11.27 28.22 11.63
C SER A 424 -11.06 26.72 11.48
N VAL A 425 -9.85 26.23 11.78
CA VAL A 425 -9.56 24.78 11.86
C VAL A 425 -10.47 24.08 12.87
N LYS A 426 -10.89 24.78 13.94
CA LYS A 426 -11.80 24.23 14.96
C LYS A 426 -13.12 23.73 14.40
N ASN A 427 -13.61 24.37 13.33
CA ASN A 427 -14.86 23.96 12.69
C ASN A 427 -14.77 22.54 12.13
N ILE A 428 -13.58 22.10 11.68
CA ILE A 428 -13.39 20.75 11.15
C ILE A 428 -13.70 19.73 12.25
N THR A 429 -13.04 19.87 13.40
CA THR A 429 -13.21 18.96 14.53
C THR A 429 -14.65 18.99 15.08
N GLU A 430 -15.25 20.17 15.20
CA GLU A 430 -16.63 20.33 15.66
C GLU A 430 -17.64 19.65 14.73
N ILE A 431 -17.49 19.83 13.40
CA ILE A 431 -18.38 19.18 12.42
C ILE A 431 -18.21 17.66 12.48
N PHE A 432 -17.00 17.14 12.67
CA PHE A 432 -16.80 15.70 12.78
C PHE A 432 -17.46 15.08 14.01
N GLN A 433 -17.63 15.85 15.08
CA GLN A 433 -18.36 15.47 16.30
C GLN A 433 -19.90 15.59 16.17
N ALA A 434 -20.38 16.27 15.13
CA ALA A 434 -21.81 16.40 14.85
C ALA A 434 -22.45 15.07 14.39
N GLY A 435 -23.78 15.00 14.51
CA GLY A 435 -24.56 13.87 14.03
C GLY A 435 -24.50 13.74 12.50
N ASN A 436 -24.59 12.51 12.00
CA ASN A 436 -24.61 12.27 10.56
C ASN A 436 -26.01 12.47 9.98
N VAL A 437 -26.06 13.08 8.79
CA VAL A 437 -27.28 13.07 7.98
C VAL A 437 -27.64 11.61 7.68
N LYS A 438 -28.89 11.22 7.96
CA LYS A 438 -29.39 9.84 7.80
C LYS A 438 -29.24 9.30 6.37
N HIS A 439 -29.26 10.18 5.38
CA HIS A 439 -29.26 9.83 3.98
C HIS A 439 -28.03 10.41 3.28
N PRO A 440 -27.34 9.61 2.44
CA PRO A 440 -26.24 10.14 1.63
C PRO A 440 -26.78 11.09 0.55
N VAL A 441 -25.91 11.89 -0.06
CA VAL A 441 -26.23 12.69 -1.25
C VAL A 441 -26.59 11.75 -2.41
N ARG A 442 -27.87 11.56 -2.67
CA ARG A 442 -28.37 10.57 -3.64
C ARG A 442 -28.12 11.05 -5.07
N ARG A 443 -27.47 10.22 -5.88
CA ARG A 443 -27.19 10.49 -7.28
C ARG A 443 -27.32 9.21 -8.09
N ARG A 444 -27.63 9.37 -9.38
CA ARG A 444 -27.41 8.32 -10.38
C ARG A 444 -26.00 8.43 -10.91
N PHE A 445 -25.39 7.34 -11.33
CA PHE A 445 -24.03 7.36 -11.86
C PHE A 445 -23.93 8.30 -13.08
N SER A 446 -24.92 8.24 -13.97
CA SER A 446 -25.03 9.13 -15.14
C SER A 446 -25.12 10.62 -14.81
N SER A 447 -25.48 11.00 -13.57
CA SER A 447 -25.49 12.40 -13.13
C SER A 447 -24.15 12.89 -12.55
N LEU A 448 -23.20 11.99 -12.37
CA LEU A 448 -21.89 12.26 -11.77
C LEU A 448 -20.79 12.44 -12.81
N LEU A 449 -21.04 12.09 -14.07
CA LEU A 449 -20.14 12.28 -15.20
C LEU A 449 -20.87 12.97 -16.34
N GLU A 450 -20.26 14.00 -16.91
CA GLU A 450 -20.83 14.75 -18.04
C GLU A 450 -20.70 13.99 -19.37
N ARG A 451 -19.84 12.97 -19.42
CA ARG A 451 -19.60 12.09 -20.58
C ARG A 451 -20.32 10.76 -20.45
N GLU A 452 -20.74 10.20 -21.59
CA GLU A 452 -21.21 8.81 -21.63
C GLU A 452 -20.02 7.85 -21.45
N VAL A 453 -20.11 7.01 -20.42
CA VAL A 453 -19.07 6.01 -20.12
C VAL A 453 -19.10 4.82 -21.09
N GLY A 454 -20.19 4.64 -21.84
CA GLY A 454 -20.36 3.59 -22.84
C GLY A 454 -19.29 3.56 -23.95
N ASP A 455 -18.66 4.71 -24.22
CA ASP A 455 -17.60 4.86 -25.24
C ASP A 455 -16.17 4.64 -24.69
N ILE A 456 -16.03 4.38 -23.38
CA ILE A 456 -14.71 4.14 -22.76
C ILE A 456 -14.28 2.70 -23.03
N THR A 457 -13.56 2.51 -24.14
CA THR A 457 -12.89 1.26 -24.47
C THR A 457 -11.51 1.15 -23.81
N ILE A 458 -11.08 -0.08 -23.53
CA ILE A 458 -9.72 -0.38 -23.08
C ILE A 458 -8.76 -0.11 -24.24
N ASP A 459 -7.76 0.72 -24.02
CA ASP A 459 -6.79 1.14 -25.04
C ASP A 459 -5.67 0.09 -25.15
N LEU A 460 -5.91 -0.98 -25.92
CA LEU A 460 -4.95 -2.08 -25.99
C LEU A 460 -3.81 -1.75 -26.98
N PRO A 461 -2.54 -1.92 -26.58
CA PRO A 461 -1.41 -1.58 -27.44
C PRO A 461 -1.42 -2.43 -28.71
N GLY A 462 -1.42 -1.77 -29.87
CA GLY A 462 -1.42 -2.44 -31.17
C GLY A 462 -0.25 -3.41 -31.38
N CYS A 463 -0.39 -4.26 -32.39
CA CYS A 463 0.63 -5.19 -32.78
C CYS A 463 1.95 -4.46 -33.11
N PRO A 464 3.11 -4.88 -32.56
CA PRO A 464 4.38 -4.21 -32.84
C PRO A 464 4.84 -4.38 -34.30
N VAL A 465 4.24 -5.30 -35.06
CA VAL A 465 4.58 -5.58 -36.46
C VAL A 465 3.65 -4.84 -37.41
N CYS A 466 2.33 -4.90 -37.19
CA CYS A 466 1.35 -4.37 -38.15
C CYS A 466 0.47 -3.23 -37.61
N GLY A 467 0.62 -2.86 -36.33
CA GLY A 467 -0.16 -1.80 -35.70
C GLY A 467 -1.60 -2.18 -35.35
N THR A 468 -2.12 -3.33 -35.78
CA THR A 468 -3.51 -3.74 -35.47
C THR A 468 -3.75 -3.80 -33.97
N GLU A 469 -4.78 -3.10 -33.50
CA GLU A 469 -5.22 -3.11 -32.11
C GLU A 469 -5.51 -4.52 -31.62
N ARG A 470 -5.20 -4.78 -30.36
CA ARG A 470 -5.58 -6.07 -29.76
C ARG A 470 -7.06 -6.05 -29.45
N VAL A 471 -7.66 -7.21 -29.55
CA VAL A 471 -9.07 -7.43 -29.20
C VAL A 471 -9.20 -7.78 -27.71
N MET A 472 -8.19 -8.44 -27.15
CA MET A 472 -8.16 -8.86 -25.74
C MET A 472 -6.78 -8.66 -25.11
N GLU A 473 -6.75 -8.43 -23.80
CA GLU A 473 -5.53 -8.17 -23.03
C GLU A 473 -4.58 -9.38 -23.01
N ASN A 474 -5.12 -10.59 -22.94
CA ASN A 474 -4.38 -11.86 -22.93
C ASN A 474 -4.09 -12.43 -24.34
N GLN A 475 -4.32 -11.64 -25.39
CA GLN A 475 -4.11 -12.06 -26.77
C GLN A 475 -2.60 -12.28 -27.04
N ARG A 476 -2.21 -13.52 -27.28
CA ARG A 476 -0.80 -13.91 -27.53
C ARG A 476 -0.35 -13.68 -28.96
N PHE A 477 -1.27 -13.64 -29.92
CA PHE A 477 -0.95 -13.51 -31.34
C PHE A 477 -1.84 -12.45 -32.01
N CYS A 478 -1.27 -11.66 -32.91
CA CYS A 478 -2.03 -10.65 -33.66
C CYS A 478 -3.04 -11.33 -34.58
N MET A 479 -4.32 -10.94 -34.47
CA MET A 479 -5.40 -11.47 -35.31
C MET A 479 -5.25 -11.07 -36.80
N SER A 480 -4.51 -10.00 -37.11
CA SER A 480 -4.29 -9.57 -38.49
C SER A 480 -3.04 -10.19 -39.13
N CYS A 481 -1.88 -10.16 -38.44
CA CYS A 481 -0.61 -10.58 -39.05
C CYS A 481 0.01 -11.84 -38.44
N GLY A 482 -0.63 -12.45 -37.43
CA GLY A 482 -0.13 -13.66 -36.77
C GLY A 482 1.10 -13.46 -35.88
N ALA A 483 1.67 -12.24 -35.82
CA ALA A 483 2.86 -11.97 -35.01
C ALA A 483 2.58 -12.16 -33.51
N GLU A 484 3.53 -12.76 -32.80
CA GLU A 484 3.46 -12.90 -31.35
C GLU A 484 3.44 -11.52 -30.67
N LEU A 485 2.40 -11.28 -29.88
CA LEU A 485 2.20 -10.05 -29.13
C LEU A 485 2.91 -10.19 -27.79
N LYS A 486 4.11 -9.61 -27.68
CA LYS A 486 4.86 -9.61 -26.43
C LYS A 486 4.09 -8.80 -25.37
N SER A 487 3.78 -9.42 -24.24
CA SER A 487 3.49 -8.70 -22.99
C SER A 487 4.81 -8.15 -22.47
N ILE A 488 4.93 -6.84 -22.31
CA ILE A 488 6.14 -6.23 -21.72
C ILE A 488 6.07 -6.45 -20.20
N SER A 489 7.19 -6.80 -19.56
CA SER A 489 7.21 -6.96 -18.09
C SER A 489 7.14 -5.57 -17.48
N LEU A 490 6.25 -5.40 -16.50
CA LEU A 490 6.11 -4.15 -15.78
C LEU A 490 7.45 -3.74 -15.18
N TYR A 491 8.18 -4.66 -14.55
CA TYR A 491 9.52 -4.38 -14.00
C TYR A 491 10.47 -3.78 -15.05
N LYS A 492 10.48 -4.31 -16.28
CA LYS A 492 11.32 -3.75 -17.38
C LYS A 492 10.84 -2.38 -17.83
N GLU A 493 9.53 -2.16 -17.89
CA GLU A 493 8.95 -0.86 -18.21
C GLU A 493 9.37 0.18 -17.18
N LEU A 494 9.32 -0.17 -15.89
CA LEU A 494 9.75 0.72 -14.81
C LEU A 494 11.24 1.05 -14.87
N LEU A 495 12.10 0.07 -15.14
CA LEU A 495 13.53 0.33 -15.31
C LEU A 495 13.80 1.26 -16.51
N SER A 496 12.99 1.20 -17.56
CA SER A 496 13.14 2.03 -18.76
C SER A 496 12.60 3.46 -18.62
N LEU A 497 11.93 3.80 -17.50
CA LEU A 497 11.37 5.13 -17.29
C LEU A 497 12.46 6.21 -17.31
N PRO A 498 12.37 7.23 -18.18
CA PRO A 498 13.31 8.35 -18.18
C PRO A 498 13.20 9.16 -16.88
N ILE A 499 14.31 9.77 -16.45
CA ILE A 499 14.35 10.62 -15.25
C ILE A 499 13.31 11.75 -15.27
N ASP A 500 12.92 12.24 -16.45
CA ASP A 500 11.90 13.30 -16.58
C ASP A 500 10.52 12.88 -16.07
N LYS A 501 10.21 11.58 -16.14
CA LYS A 501 8.94 11.03 -15.71
C LYS A 501 8.92 10.64 -14.23
N LEU A 502 10.05 10.75 -13.53
CA LEU A 502 10.14 10.50 -12.09
C LEU A 502 9.61 11.70 -11.28
N PRO A 503 9.13 11.50 -10.03
CA PRO A 503 8.53 12.53 -9.17
C PRO A 503 9.58 13.45 -8.53
N PHE A 504 10.59 13.83 -9.32
CA PHE A 504 11.62 14.75 -8.88
C PHE A 504 11.22 16.19 -9.20
N THR A 505 11.68 17.12 -8.38
CA THR A 505 11.61 18.55 -8.72
C THR A 505 12.35 18.83 -10.03
N LYS A 506 11.94 19.87 -10.76
CA LYS A 506 12.63 20.27 -12.01
C LYS A 506 14.13 20.45 -11.81
N TRP A 507 14.51 21.07 -10.69
CA TRP A 507 15.92 21.27 -10.31
C TRP A 507 16.68 19.95 -10.13
N GLN A 508 16.10 18.97 -9.40
CA GLN A 508 16.73 17.65 -9.21
C GLN A 508 16.90 16.92 -10.54
N LYS A 509 15.89 16.96 -11.43
CA LYS A 509 15.95 16.31 -12.76
C LYS A 509 17.11 16.85 -13.59
N THR A 510 17.24 18.17 -13.67
CA THR A 510 18.32 18.83 -14.40
C THR A 510 19.68 18.46 -13.82
N LYS A 511 19.85 18.57 -12.49
CA LYS A 511 21.11 18.29 -11.83
C LYS A 511 21.59 16.85 -11.96
N ILE A 512 20.68 15.88 -11.84
CA ILE A 512 21.03 14.46 -12.00
C ILE A 512 21.48 14.20 -13.44
N LYS A 513 20.81 14.77 -14.45
CA LYS A 513 21.17 14.55 -15.86
C LYS A 513 22.47 15.24 -16.29
N GLU A 514 22.77 16.40 -15.72
CA GLU A 514 23.97 17.17 -16.08
C GLU A 514 25.23 16.68 -15.35
N GLU A 515 25.08 16.23 -14.10
CA GLU A 515 26.23 15.87 -13.23
C GLU A 515 26.41 14.34 -13.06
N THR A 516 25.57 13.50 -13.70
CA THR A 516 25.69 12.03 -13.67
C THR A 516 25.33 11.38 -15.01
N ASP A 517 25.75 10.13 -15.21
CA ASP A 517 25.39 9.33 -16.40
C ASP A 517 23.99 8.68 -16.32
N PHE A 518 23.24 8.94 -15.24
CA PHE A 518 21.91 8.34 -15.08
C PHE A 518 20.92 8.97 -16.06
N LYS A 519 20.24 8.14 -16.85
CA LYS A 519 19.23 8.55 -17.83
C LYS A 519 17.85 7.96 -17.53
N THR A 520 17.83 6.81 -16.90
CA THR A 520 16.63 6.03 -16.59
C THR A 520 16.56 5.66 -15.11
N ALA A 521 15.37 5.25 -14.66
CA ALA A 521 15.17 4.67 -13.33
C ALA A 521 16.05 3.43 -13.11
N GLY A 522 16.29 2.63 -14.16
CA GLY A 522 17.14 1.44 -14.10
C GLY A 522 18.60 1.73 -13.76
N ASP A 523 19.15 2.82 -14.30
CA ASP A 523 20.54 3.24 -14.02
C ASP A 523 20.74 3.55 -12.52
N ILE A 524 19.70 4.12 -11.89
CA ILE A 524 19.67 4.42 -10.45
C ILE A 524 19.35 3.16 -9.62
N ALA A 525 18.51 2.26 -10.12
CA ALA A 525 18.07 1.09 -9.35
C ALA A 525 19.09 -0.05 -9.26
N ILE A 526 19.85 -0.25 -10.34
CA ILE A 526 20.76 -1.39 -10.53
C ILE A 526 22.19 -1.05 -10.10
N SER A 527 22.57 0.24 -10.08
CA SER A 527 23.92 0.65 -9.73
C SER A 527 24.27 0.36 -8.26
N ASP A 528 25.46 -0.21 -8.05
CA ASP A 528 25.95 -0.59 -6.72
C ASP A 528 26.36 0.61 -5.85
N ASN A 529 26.64 1.78 -6.46
CA ASN A 529 27.13 2.97 -5.75
C ASN A 529 26.34 4.26 -6.06
N VAL A 530 25.01 4.17 -6.05
CA VAL A 530 24.12 5.29 -6.34
C VAL A 530 24.28 6.42 -5.32
N ALA A 531 24.37 6.07 -4.03
CA ALA A 531 24.50 7.06 -2.96
C ALA A 531 25.80 7.88 -3.07
N GLY A 532 26.90 7.23 -3.44
CA GLY A 532 28.18 7.92 -3.64
C GLY A 532 28.19 8.81 -4.88
N VAL A 533 27.49 8.42 -5.95
CA VAL A 533 27.37 9.23 -7.18
C VAL A 533 26.48 10.46 -6.94
N ILE A 534 25.30 10.28 -6.34
CA ILE A 534 24.35 11.38 -6.12
C ILE A 534 24.85 12.38 -5.08
N ARG A 535 25.57 11.93 -4.03
CA ARG A 535 26.15 12.85 -3.03
C ARG A 535 27.24 13.77 -3.58
N LYS A 536 27.84 13.45 -4.73
CA LYS A 536 28.82 14.31 -5.41
C LYS A 536 28.16 15.51 -6.11
N ILE A 537 26.85 15.44 -6.37
CA ILE A 537 26.09 16.51 -7.01
C ILE A 537 25.95 17.69 -6.04
N LYS A 538 26.30 18.89 -6.49
CA LYS A 538 26.23 20.09 -5.63
C LYS A 538 24.78 20.36 -5.20
N GLY A 539 24.52 20.35 -3.89
CA GLY A 539 23.19 20.59 -3.31
C GLY A 539 22.40 19.32 -2.98
N PHE A 540 22.97 18.13 -3.17
CA PHE A 540 22.42 16.87 -2.69
C PHE A 540 23.07 16.46 -1.36
N GLY A 541 22.41 16.81 -0.25
CA GLY A 541 22.75 16.29 1.07
C GLY A 541 22.19 14.89 1.34
N PRO A 542 22.49 14.28 2.51
CA PRO A 542 22.06 12.92 2.86
C PRO A 542 20.55 12.67 2.66
N ALA A 543 19.70 13.59 3.12
CA ALA A 543 18.25 13.48 2.99
C ALA A 543 17.76 13.50 1.53
N ARG A 544 18.35 14.34 0.68
CA ARG A 544 17.98 14.45 -0.75
C ARG A 544 18.47 13.25 -1.55
N THR A 545 19.66 12.75 -1.24
CA THR A 545 20.16 11.50 -1.81
C THR A 545 19.26 10.33 -1.45
N HIS A 546 18.85 10.24 -0.18
CA HIS A 546 17.93 9.23 0.28
C HIS A 546 16.59 9.31 -0.46
N PHE A 547 16.01 10.51 -0.58
CA PHE A 547 14.78 10.74 -1.33
C PHE A 547 14.85 10.25 -2.77
N VAL A 548 15.94 10.53 -3.50
CA VAL A 548 16.09 10.07 -4.89
C VAL A 548 16.19 8.55 -4.99
N ILE A 549 16.97 7.93 -4.11
CA ILE A 549 17.12 6.47 -4.08
C ILE A 549 15.78 5.81 -3.76
N GLU A 550 15.08 6.26 -2.72
CA GLU A 550 13.80 5.70 -2.33
C GLU A 550 12.74 5.90 -3.41
N SER A 551 12.65 7.10 -4.00
CA SER A 551 11.68 7.39 -5.08
C SER A 551 11.82 6.46 -6.29
N VAL A 552 13.00 5.86 -6.51
CA VAL A 552 13.22 4.90 -7.61
C VAL A 552 13.10 3.45 -7.14
N LYS A 553 13.69 3.11 -5.98
CA LYS A 553 13.70 1.73 -5.48
C LYS A 553 12.34 1.31 -4.92
N GLU A 554 11.61 2.22 -4.32
CA GLU A 554 10.31 1.93 -3.72
C GLU A 554 9.28 1.44 -4.76
N PRO A 555 9.11 2.10 -5.92
CA PRO A 555 8.35 1.55 -7.03
C PRO A 555 8.75 0.15 -7.54
N LEU A 556 10.04 -0.17 -7.49
CA LEU A 556 10.58 -1.46 -7.97
C LEU A 556 10.47 -2.55 -6.91
N ASN A 557 10.35 -2.15 -5.65
CA ASN A 557 10.17 -3.02 -4.50
C ASN A 557 8.72 -3.02 -3.98
N ASN A 558 7.77 -2.34 -4.63
CA ASN A 558 6.35 -2.35 -4.31
C ASN A 558 5.60 -1.84 -5.55
N SER A 559 4.65 -2.63 -6.06
CA SER A 559 3.93 -2.41 -7.34
C SER A 559 3.04 -1.16 -7.41
N VAL A 560 3.17 -0.22 -6.46
CA VAL A 560 2.45 1.05 -6.45
C VAL A 560 3.49 2.15 -6.48
N LEU A 561 3.85 2.54 -7.70
CA LEU A 561 4.74 3.66 -7.97
C LEU A 561 4.21 4.94 -7.29
N PHE A 562 5.04 5.53 -6.42
CA PHE A 562 4.91 6.87 -5.83
C PHE A 562 3.78 7.01 -4.80
N SER A 563 4.13 6.84 -3.52
CA SER A 563 3.38 7.36 -2.36
C SER A 563 4.31 8.09 -1.42
#